data_AF-A0A178AZP9-F1
#
_entry.id   AF-A0A178AZP9-F1
#
_cell.length_a   1.000
_cell.length_b   1.000
_cell.length_c   1.000
_cell.angle_alpha   90.00
_cell.angle_beta   90.00
_cell.angle_gamma   90.00
#
_symmetry.space_group_name_H-M   'P 1'
#
loop_
_entity.id
_entity.type
_entity.pdbx_description
1 polymer ?
#
loop_
_entity_poly.entity_id
_entity_poly.type
_entity_poly.pdbx_seq_one_letter_code
_entity_poly.pdbx_strand_id
1 'polypeptide(L)'
;MMQPQHDYSQVNHNEHHDDDSSTEVESLVGGEKQWAANDFHHTSPGSKRRTCLSGLLVALRWPLVIALQFVIIGLLAREQGFLSDTRWGAHSTSANDVGGDITGWSPHLPTQITTFKINQTFAPYNTSEFFTPEVLRAWNELLPVGMGFQSIPDPESYTDLPTPIIWPNQTVFTTSMTHQLHCLYAVVAVYSGLTSNHTLEEDHHWHMIHCFDYMRQAILCSADMALEGLETTFPDHNGGSDGWDSKHVCKDPRKVRERLESVRAYDDQEIF
;
A
#
# COMPACT_ATOMS: atom_id res chain seq x y z
N MET A 1 -37.85 25.95 -33.02
CA MET A 1 -39.01 25.76 -32.12
C MET A 1 -38.50 25.92 -30.71
N MET A 2 -38.99 26.94 -30.02
CA MET A 2 -38.57 27.36 -28.68
C MET A 2 -39.87 27.40 -27.86
N GLN A 3 -39.93 26.66 -26.76
CA GLN A 3 -41.10 26.57 -25.89
C GLN A 3 -40.68 26.86 -24.43
N PRO A 4 -41.63 27.32 -23.59
CA PRO A 4 -41.42 28.48 -22.75
C PRO A 4 -41.08 28.11 -21.31
N GLN A 5 -40.46 29.08 -20.64
CA GLN A 5 -40.14 29.06 -19.22
C GLN A 5 -41.42 29.29 -18.42
N HIS A 6 -41.79 28.32 -17.58
CA HIS A 6 -42.88 28.45 -16.62
C HIS A 6 -42.30 28.74 -15.24
N ASP A 7 -42.54 29.98 -14.78
CA ASP A 7 -42.41 30.42 -13.41
C ASP A 7 -43.65 29.96 -12.62
N TYR A 8 -43.44 29.32 -11.46
CA TYR A 8 -44.50 29.03 -10.51
C TYR A 8 -44.04 29.38 -9.10
N SER A 9 -44.80 30.31 -8.55
CA SER A 9 -44.69 30.95 -7.25
C SER A 9 -44.89 30.01 -6.06
N GLN A 10 -44.15 30.34 -5.00
CA GLN A 10 -44.25 29.94 -3.59
C GLN A 10 -45.37 28.97 -3.17
N VAL A 11 -44.95 27.84 -2.61
CA VAL A 11 -45.75 27.02 -1.69
C VAL A 11 -44.94 26.77 -0.43
N ASN A 12 -45.58 27.12 0.69
CA ASN A 12 -45.10 27.03 2.07
C ASN A 12 -44.94 25.55 2.48
N HIS A 13 -43.72 25.13 2.86
CA HIS A 13 -43.45 23.80 3.38
C HIS A 13 -43.24 23.86 4.90
N ASN A 14 -44.29 23.57 5.65
CA ASN A 14 -44.19 23.04 7.00
C ASN A 14 -44.25 21.51 6.88
N GLU A 15 -43.16 20.84 7.24
CA GLU A 15 -43.10 19.52 7.90
C GLU A 15 -41.64 19.04 7.83
N HIS A 16 -40.88 19.38 8.88
CA HIS A 16 -39.57 18.81 9.15
C HIS A 16 -39.80 17.47 9.86
N HIS A 17 -39.34 16.37 9.25
CA HIS A 17 -39.10 15.12 9.92
C HIS A 17 -37.61 15.02 10.25
N ASP A 18 -37.36 14.82 11.55
CA ASP A 18 -36.08 14.66 12.21
C ASP A 18 -35.37 13.37 11.79
N ASP A 19 -34.06 13.45 11.56
CA ASP A 19 -33.06 12.43 11.92
C ASP A 19 -31.68 12.99 11.56
N ASP A 20 -31.12 13.81 12.46
CA ASP A 20 -29.70 14.20 12.39
C ASP A 20 -29.00 13.67 13.65
N SER A 21 -28.07 12.74 13.45
CA SER A 21 -27.26 12.13 14.49
C SER A 21 -26.01 12.98 14.70
N SER A 22 -26.06 13.89 15.67
CA SER A 22 -24.91 14.68 16.11
C SER A 22 -24.39 14.15 17.45
N THR A 23 -23.25 13.44 17.42
CA THR A 23 -22.47 13.17 18.64
C THR A 23 -21.59 14.37 18.93
N GLU A 24 -22.12 15.32 19.69
CA GLU A 24 -21.32 16.40 20.29
C GLU A 24 -20.59 15.87 21.54
N VAL A 25 -19.26 15.91 21.49
CA VAL A 25 -18.38 15.71 22.64
C VAL A 25 -17.82 17.06 23.07
N GLU A 26 -18.64 17.84 23.79
CA GLU A 26 -18.16 19.07 24.43
C GLU A 26 -17.46 18.77 25.76
N SER A 27 -16.13 18.85 25.70
CA SER A 27 -15.22 19.41 26.69
C SER A 27 -15.81 19.80 28.06
N LEU A 28 -15.85 18.85 28.99
CA LEU A 28 -15.97 19.14 30.43
C LEU A 28 -14.57 19.30 31.05
N VAL A 29 -13.88 20.40 30.71
CA VAL A 29 -12.76 20.92 31.49
C VAL A 29 -13.01 22.42 31.72
N GLY A 30 -13.25 22.77 32.98
CA GLY A 30 -13.23 24.17 33.44
C GLY A 30 -14.60 24.80 33.63
N GLY A 31 -15.18 24.61 34.81
CA GLY A 31 -16.36 25.36 35.25
C GLY A 31 -16.77 24.97 36.66
N GLU A 32 -16.21 25.66 37.66
CA GLU A 32 -16.63 25.52 39.05
C GLU A 32 -18.11 25.87 39.19
N LYS A 33 -18.97 24.86 39.32
CA LYS A 33 -20.37 25.05 39.71
C LYS A 33 -20.45 25.09 41.23
N GLN A 34 -20.56 26.31 41.74
CA GLN A 34 -20.85 26.64 43.13
C GLN A 34 -22.28 26.17 43.47
N TRP A 35 -22.38 25.07 44.20
CA TRP A 35 -23.67 24.58 44.70
C TRP A 35 -24.02 25.26 46.02
N ALA A 36 -25.21 25.86 46.06
CA ALA A 36 -25.76 26.52 47.24
C ALA A 36 -25.89 25.55 48.42
N ALA A 37 -25.28 25.92 49.54
CA ALA A 37 -25.42 25.22 50.80
C ALA A 37 -26.81 25.45 51.38
N ASN A 38 -27.64 24.41 51.41
CA ASN A 38 -28.75 24.34 52.35
C ASN A 38 -28.33 23.43 53.50
N ASP A 39 -28.11 24.04 54.65
CA ASP A 39 -27.94 23.38 55.94
C ASP A 39 -29.17 22.52 56.25
N PHE A 40 -28.98 21.21 56.40
CA PHE A 40 -29.91 20.36 57.11
C PHE A 40 -29.16 19.40 58.03
N HIS A 41 -29.51 19.50 59.31
CA HIS A 41 -28.87 18.85 60.44
C HIS A 41 -28.79 17.31 60.36
N HIS A 42 -27.68 16.80 60.91
CA HIS A 42 -27.40 15.39 61.16
C HIS A 42 -28.55 14.62 61.81
N THR A 43 -28.83 13.42 61.29
CA THR A 43 -29.11 12.23 62.11
C THR A 43 -28.77 10.97 61.30
N SER A 44 -27.80 10.20 61.77
CA SER A 44 -27.51 8.84 61.27
C SER A 44 -28.38 7.83 62.02
N PRO A 45 -28.69 6.67 61.40
CA PRO A 45 -27.98 5.48 61.84
C PRO A 45 -27.49 4.61 60.68
N GLY A 46 -26.36 3.95 60.91
CA GLY A 46 -25.57 3.27 59.88
C GLY A 46 -26.21 2.02 59.28
N SER A 47 -25.90 1.80 58.00
CA SER A 47 -26.03 0.52 57.32
C SER A 47 -24.66 0.10 56.79
N LYS A 48 -23.95 -0.72 57.57
CA LYS A 48 -22.77 -1.44 57.09
C LYS A 48 -23.24 -2.62 56.24
N ARG A 49 -23.48 -2.40 54.94
CA ARG A 49 -23.71 -3.51 54.00
C ARG A 49 -22.93 -3.30 52.70
N ARG A 50 -21.88 -4.12 52.57
CA ARG A 50 -21.15 -4.55 51.35
C ARG A 50 -20.36 -3.48 50.57
N THR A 51 -19.15 -3.22 51.05
CA THR A 51 -18.01 -2.73 50.25
C THR A 51 -16.84 -3.72 50.31
N CYS A 52 -17.11 -5.00 49.99
CA CYS A 52 -16.05 -6.01 49.83
C CYS A 52 -15.80 -6.38 48.36
N LEU A 53 -16.74 -6.08 47.46
CA LEU A 53 -16.63 -6.35 46.02
C LEU A 53 -15.78 -5.30 45.28
N SER A 54 -15.60 -4.09 45.83
CA SER A 54 -14.81 -3.03 45.19
C SER A 54 -13.30 -3.21 45.38
N GLY A 55 -12.84 -3.73 46.52
CA GLY A 55 -11.41 -3.91 46.81
C GLY A 55 -10.75 -4.97 45.93
N LEU A 56 -11.43 -6.09 45.67
CA LEU A 56 -10.91 -7.18 44.85
C LEU A 56 -10.82 -6.79 43.36
N LEU A 57 -11.82 -6.06 42.84
CA LEU A 57 -11.82 -5.55 41.46
C LEU A 57 -10.73 -4.49 41.23
N VAL A 58 -10.45 -3.65 42.23
CA VAL A 58 -9.36 -2.67 42.17
C VAL A 58 -7.99 -3.36 42.25
N ALA A 59 -7.84 -4.42 43.06
CA ALA A 59 -6.60 -5.17 43.19
C ALA A 59 -6.26 -5.99 41.94
N LEU A 60 -7.26 -6.56 41.26
CA LEU A 60 -7.08 -7.31 40.00
C LEU A 60 -6.85 -6.43 38.77
N ARG A 61 -7.17 -5.13 38.86
CA ARG A 61 -6.99 -4.18 37.76
C ARG A 61 -5.53 -4.05 37.33
N TRP A 62 -4.61 -3.86 38.28
CA TRP A 62 -3.20 -3.63 37.95
C TRP A 62 -2.49 -4.86 37.34
N PRO A 63 -2.64 -6.08 37.88
CA PRO A 63 -2.10 -7.28 37.26
C PRO A 63 -2.66 -7.52 35.85
N LEU A 64 -3.96 -7.29 35.63
CA LEU A 64 -4.58 -7.44 34.32
C LEU A 64 -4.06 -6.41 33.32
N VAL A 65 -3.92 -5.14 33.71
CA VAL A 65 -3.34 -4.09 32.87
C VAL A 65 -1.88 -4.39 32.53
N ILE A 66 -1.09 -4.83 33.51
CA ILE A 66 0.31 -5.20 33.29
C ILE A 66 0.41 -6.41 32.34
N ALA A 67 -0.43 -7.44 32.53
CA ALA A 67 -0.48 -8.60 31.64
C ALA A 67 -0.88 -8.20 30.22
N LEU A 68 -1.91 -7.37 30.06
CA LEU A 68 -2.32 -6.86 28.76
C LEU A 68 -1.21 -6.02 28.10
N GLN A 69 -0.50 -5.20 28.88
CA GLN A 69 0.63 -4.41 28.39
C GLN A 69 1.76 -5.31 27.90
N PHE A 70 2.09 -6.39 28.61
CA PHE A 70 3.09 -7.37 28.15
C PHE A 70 2.63 -8.13 26.91
N VAL A 71 1.33 -8.44 26.79
CA VAL A 71 0.76 -9.03 25.56
C VAL A 71 0.90 -8.05 24.40
N ILE A 72 0.54 -6.78 24.56
CA ILE A 72 0.68 -5.75 23.52
C ILE A 72 2.15 -5.57 23.13
N ILE A 73 3.06 -5.45 24.09
CA ILE A 73 4.50 -5.35 23.82
C ILE A 73 5.01 -6.59 23.09
N GLY A 74 4.56 -7.79 23.47
CA GLY A 74 4.93 -9.04 22.79
C GLY A 74 4.39 -9.11 21.36
N LEU A 75 3.16 -8.65 21.13
CA LEU A 75 2.57 -8.55 19.79
C LEU A 75 3.33 -7.54 18.92
N LEU A 76 3.65 -6.36 19.45
CA LEU A 76 4.43 -5.34 18.74
C LEU A 76 5.86 -5.80 18.47
N ALA A 77 6.50 -6.49 19.42
CA ALA A 77 7.84 -7.06 19.22
C ALA A 77 7.84 -8.18 18.17
N ARG A 78 6.75 -8.95 18.06
CA ARG A 78 6.56 -9.94 16.99
C ARG A 78 6.36 -9.24 15.64
N GLU A 79 5.51 -8.23 15.57
CA GLU A 79 5.25 -7.43 14.36
C GLU A 79 6.52 -6.74 13.85
N GLN A 80 7.33 -6.19 14.76
CA GLN A 80 8.62 -5.58 14.44
C GLN A 80 9.74 -6.61 14.18
N GLY A 81 9.45 -7.92 14.22
CA GLY A 81 10.40 -8.98 13.89
C GLY A 81 11.42 -9.34 14.97
N PHE A 82 11.34 -8.77 16.18
CA PHE A 82 12.27 -9.05 17.28
C PHE A 82 12.09 -10.44 17.93
N LEU A 83 10.93 -11.09 17.72
CA LEU A 83 10.59 -12.39 18.31
C LEU A 83 10.51 -13.54 17.28
N SER A 84 11.00 -13.33 16.04
CA SER A 84 10.80 -14.27 14.93
C SER A 84 11.54 -15.62 15.08
N ASP A 85 12.45 -15.75 16.04
CA ASP A 85 13.27 -16.96 16.24
C ASP A 85 12.66 -18.01 17.20
N THR A 86 11.40 -17.83 17.63
CA THR A 86 10.72 -18.86 18.44
C THR A 86 10.13 -19.94 17.52
N ARG A 87 10.41 -21.21 17.85
CA ARG A 87 9.99 -22.46 17.14
C ARG A 87 8.47 -22.59 16.81
N TRP A 88 7.64 -21.63 17.19
CA TRP A 88 6.19 -21.57 16.96
C TRP A 88 5.81 -20.35 16.07
N GLY A 89 6.75 -19.82 15.31
CA GLY A 89 6.49 -18.74 14.36
C GLY A 89 5.66 -19.23 13.18
N ALA A 90 4.36 -18.95 13.16
CA ALA A 90 3.63 -18.92 11.90
C ALA A 90 4.35 -17.91 11.00
N HIS A 91 4.87 -18.38 9.86
CA HIS A 91 5.50 -17.52 8.87
C HIS A 91 4.53 -16.39 8.52
N SER A 92 4.95 -15.14 8.74
CA SER A 92 4.14 -13.98 8.36
C SER A 92 4.12 -13.89 6.84
N THR A 93 2.95 -14.05 6.22
CA THR A 93 2.77 -13.93 4.77
C THR A 93 2.42 -12.49 4.42
N SER A 94 2.58 -12.12 3.14
CA SER A 94 2.20 -10.81 2.60
C SER A 94 0.74 -10.75 2.14
N ALA A 95 -0.09 -11.74 2.48
CA ALA A 95 -1.47 -11.84 1.96
C ALA A 95 -2.35 -10.63 2.32
N ASN A 96 -2.02 -9.94 3.42
CA ASN A 96 -2.73 -8.74 3.89
C ASN A 96 -1.95 -7.45 3.65
N ASP A 97 -0.78 -7.52 3.00
CA ASP A 97 0.02 -6.33 2.70
C ASP A 97 -0.53 -5.63 1.44
N VAL A 98 -0.49 -4.30 1.42
CA VAL A 98 -0.74 -3.55 0.17
C VAL A 98 0.33 -3.94 -0.86
N GLY A 99 -0.11 -4.30 -2.07
CA GLY A 99 0.78 -4.85 -3.11
C GLY A 99 1.41 -6.19 -2.73
N GLY A 100 0.86 -6.88 -1.73
CA GLY A 100 1.18 -8.24 -1.33
C GLY A 100 0.58 -9.30 -2.22
N ASP A 101 0.90 -10.54 -1.91
CA ASP A 101 0.41 -11.72 -2.61
C ASP A 101 -0.61 -12.46 -1.74
N ILE A 102 -1.88 -12.37 -2.14
CA ILE A 102 -3.03 -12.89 -1.40
C ILE A 102 -3.01 -14.41 -1.22
N THR A 103 -2.23 -15.12 -2.05
CA THR A 103 -2.16 -16.59 -2.04
C THR A 103 -1.40 -17.12 -0.81
N GLY A 104 -0.60 -16.25 -0.19
CA GLY A 104 0.27 -16.59 0.94
C GLY A 104 1.61 -17.19 0.53
N TRP A 105 1.95 -17.25 -0.77
CA TRP A 105 3.24 -17.71 -1.26
C TRP A 105 4.39 -16.78 -0.85
N SER A 106 4.16 -15.46 -0.91
CA SER A 106 5.20 -14.49 -0.58
C SER A 106 5.17 -14.10 0.91
N PRO A 107 6.33 -14.08 1.59
CA PRO A 107 6.41 -13.64 2.98
C PRO A 107 6.14 -12.14 3.08
N HIS A 108 5.83 -11.66 4.28
CA HIS A 108 5.86 -10.23 4.57
C HIS A 108 7.25 -9.67 4.26
N LEU A 109 7.29 -8.55 3.51
CA LEU A 109 8.52 -7.88 3.11
C LEU A 109 8.56 -6.49 3.76
N PRO A 110 9.72 -6.07 4.30
CA PRO A 110 9.82 -4.77 4.96
C PRO A 110 9.61 -3.63 3.96
N THR A 111 9.12 -2.51 4.47
CA THR A 111 8.94 -1.27 3.73
C THR A 111 10.04 -0.26 4.05
N GLN A 112 10.24 0.69 3.14
CA GLN A 112 11.13 1.82 3.30
C GLN A 112 10.45 3.10 2.80
N ILE A 113 10.78 4.23 3.42
CA ILE A 113 10.42 5.54 2.89
C ILE A 113 11.48 5.95 1.87
N THR A 114 11.06 6.32 0.66
CA THR A 114 11.94 6.79 -0.40
C THR A 114 11.42 8.09 -1.00
N THR A 115 12.32 8.84 -1.63
CA THR A 115 11.99 9.99 -2.48
C THR A 115 12.41 9.66 -3.90
N PHE A 116 11.49 9.84 -4.84
CA PHE A 116 11.80 9.58 -6.25
C PHE A 116 12.80 10.59 -6.77
N LYS A 117 13.66 10.18 -7.69
CA LYS A 117 14.64 11.07 -8.29
C LYS A 117 14.72 10.79 -9.77
N ILE A 118 14.83 11.85 -10.54
CA ILE A 118 15.05 11.72 -11.97
C ILE A 118 16.35 10.96 -12.23
N ASN A 119 16.26 9.91 -13.04
CA ASN A 119 17.41 9.13 -13.48
C ASN A 119 17.31 8.91 -14.99
N GLN A 120 18.05 9.73 -15.74
CA GLN A 120 18.06 9.74 -17.20
C GLN A 120 18.74 8.52 -17.83
N THR A 121 19.26 7.59 -17.02
CA THR A 121 19.83 6.33 -17.54
C THR A 121 18.77 5.46 -18.18
N PHE A 122 17.58 5.36 -17.58
CA PHE A 122 16.54 4.43 -18.01
C PHE A 122 15.69 4.96 -19.17
N ALA A 123 15.59 6.28 -19.31
CA ALA A 123 14.89 6.96 -20.39
C ALA A 123 15.68 8.21 -20.82
N PRO A 124 16.74 8.07 -21.63
CA PRO A 124 17.58 9.19 -22.03
C PRO A 124 16.81 10.21 -22.88
N TYR A 125 17.13 11.51 -22.70
CA TYR A 125 16.58 12.58 -23.54
C TYR A 125 16.87 12.38 -25.03
N ASN A 126 18.07 11.92 -25.37
CA ASN A 126 18.40 11.49 -26.72
C ASN A 126 17.96 10.04 -26.88
N THR A 127 16.80 9.82 -27.50
CA THR A 127 16.19 8.49 -27.60
C THR A 127 16.99 7.48 -28.41
N SER A 128 17.93 7.93 -29.26
CA SER A 128 18.86 7.03 -29.96
C SER A 128 19.84 6.32 -29.01
N GLU A 129 20.09 6.88 -27.82
CA GLU A 129 20.99 6.31 -26.82
C GLU A 129 20.34 5.17 -26.01
N PHE A 130 19.01 5.01 -26.10
CA PHE A 130 18.30 3.96 -25.37
C PHE A 130 18.81 2.55 -25.69
N PHE A 131 19.19 2.30 -26.95
CA PHE A 131 19.67 1.00 -27.42
C PHE A 131 21.17 0.79 -27.19
N THR A 132 21.84 1.67 -26.43
CA THR A 132 23.24 1.47 -26.06
C THR A 132 23.39 0.33 -25.06
N PRO A 133 24.51 -0.43 -25.11
CA PRO A 133 24.76 -1.52 -24.16
C PRO A 133 24.71 -1.09 -22.68
N GLU A 134 25.02 0.17 -22.39
CA GLU A 134 24.98 0.74 -21.05
C GLU A 134 23.55 0.88 -20.54
N VAL A 135 22.64 1.43 -21.34
CA VAL A 135 21.23 1.63 -20.97
C VAL A 135 20.50 0.28 -20.87
N LEU A 136 20.69 -0.60 -21.86
CA LEU A 136 20.06 -1.94 -21.85
C LEU A 136 20.52 -2.77 -20.65
N ARG A 137 21.80 -2.66 -20.24
CA ARG A 137 22.30 -3.31 -19.03
C ARG A 137 21.69 -2.74 -17.76
N ALA A 138 21.54 -1.42 -17.67
CA ALA A 138 20.87 -0.80 -16.52
C ALA A 138 19.44 -1.35 -16.36
N TRP A 139 18.70 -1.51 -17.46
CA TRP A 139 17.38 -2.15 -17.44
C TRP A 139 17.42 -3.62 -16.99
N ASN A 140 18.36 -4.43 -17.49
CA ASN A 140 18.56 -5.80 -17.03
C ASN A 140 18.84 -5.87 -15.52
N GLU A 141 19.63 -4.92 -15.00
CA GLU A 141 19.96 -4.84 -13.58
C GLU A 141 18.76 -4.50 -12.68
N LEU A 142 17.67 -3.93 -13.20
CA LEU A 142 16.44 -3.72 -12.42
C LEU A 142 15.74 -5.03 -12.08
N LEU A 143 15.83 -6.03 -12.95
CA LEU A 143 15.23 -7.34 -12.72
C LEU A 143 16.09 -8.21 -11.79
N PRO A 144 15.46 -9.04 -10.94
CA PRO A 144 16.16 -10.12 -10.25
C PRO A 144 16.70 -11.15 -11.25
N VAL A 145 17.71 -11.91 -10.86
CA VAL A 145 18.07 -13.15 -11.57
C VAL A 145 16.85 -14.09 -11.59
N GLY A 146 16.53 -14.63 -12.76
CA GLY A 146 15.29 -15.37 -13.05
C GLY A 146 14.09 -14.49 -13.38
N MET A 147 14.28 -13.17 -13.56
CA MET A 147 13.28 -12.20 -14.02
C MET A 147 11.95 -12.16 -13.23
N GLY A 148 11.92 -12.74 -12.04
CA GLY A 148 10.74 -12.86 -11.20
C GLY A 148 9.83 -14.04 -11.52
N PHE A 149 10.20 -14.93 -12.46
CA PHE A 149 9.51 -16.21 -12.61
C PHE A 149 9.94 -17.17 -11.52
N GLN A 150 8.97 -17.81 -10.90
CA GLN A 150 9.13 -18.63 -9.72
C GLN A 150 8.48 -19.98 -9.93
N SER A 151 9.12 -21.01 -9.39
CA SER A 151 8.53 -22.34 -9.28
C SER A 151 7.94 -22.48 -7.88
N ILE A 152 6.65 -22.81 -7.80
CA ILE A 152 5.95 -22.99 -6.54
C ILE A 152 5.85 -24.49 -6.25
N PRO A 153 6.54 -25.01 -5.22
CA PRO A 153 6.35 -26.38 -4.77
C PRO A 153 4.92 -26.59 -4.27
N ASP A 154 4.31 -27.70 -4.66
CA ASP A 154 2.96 -28.10 -4.21
C ASP A 154 1.92 -26.97 -4.34
N PRO A 155 1.63 -26.47 -5.56
CA PRO A 155 0.76 -25.31 -5.77
C PRO A 155 -0.65 -25.50 -5.18
N GLU A 156 -1.12 -26.75 -5.09
CA GLU A 156 -2.40 -27.12 -4.46
C GLU A 156 -2.50 -26.74 -2.95
N SER A 157 -1.36 -26.42 -2.31
CA SER A 157 -1.33 -25.96 -0.92
C SER A 157 -1.67 -24.47 -0.75
N TYR A 158 -1.76 -23.72 -1.85
CA TYR A 158 -2.08 -22.29 -1.87
C TYR A 158 -3.46 -22.06 -2.48
N THR A 159 -4.19 -21.07 -1.96
CA THR A 159 -5.46 -20.63 -2.53
C THR A 159 -5.23 -19.47 -3.49
N ASP A 160 -6.16 -19.27 -4.42
CA ASP A 160 -6.19 -18.10 -5.31
C ASP A 160 -4.94 -17.91 -6.19
N LEU A 161 -4.17 -18.97 -6.41
CA LEU A 161 -3.13 -18.96 -7.44
C LEU A 161 -3.77 -18.72 -8.83
N PRO A 162 -3.16 -17.87 -9.67
CA PRO A 162 -3.64 -17.69 -11.04
C PRO A 162 -3.38 -18.96 -11.87
N THR A 163 -3.88 -18.99 -13.10
CA THR A 163 -3.52 -20.07 -14.02
C THR A 163 -2.00 -20.06 -14.25
N PRO A 164 -1.29 -21.20 -14.05
CA PRO A 164 0.15 -21.25 -14.23
C PRO A 164 0.57 -21.06 -15.69
N ILE A 165 1.79 -20.52 -15.87
CA ILE A 165 2.47 -20.55 -17.17
C ILE A 165 3.08 -21.94 -17.35
N ILE A 166 2.79 -22.58 -18.48
CA ILE A 166 3.26 -23.94 -18.77
C ILE A 166 4.59 -23.86 -19.52
N TRP A 167 5.67 -24.33 -18.89
CA TRP A 167 6.96 -24.58 -19.53
C TRP A 167 7.16 -26.08 -19.76
N PRO A 168 8.10 -26.50 -20.64
CA PRO A 168 8.26 -27.91 -20.99
C PRO A 168 8.45 -28.88 -19.81
N ASN A 169 9.13 -28.42 -18.74
CA ASN A 169 9.50 -29.26 -17.60
C ASN A 169 8.89 -28.82 -16.27
N GLN A 170 8.16 -27.70 -16.23
CA GLN A 170 7.62 -27.13 -14.99
C GLN A 170 6.51 -26.12 -15.28
N THR A 171 5.75 -25.76 -14.24
CA THR A 171 4.86 -24.60 -14.26
C THR A 171 5.50 -23.45 -13.50
N VAL A 172 5.32 -22.23 -13.99
CA VAL A 172 5.86 -21.05 -13.33
C VAL A 172 4.82 -19.95 -13.15
N PHE A 173 5.14 -19.05 -12.24
CA PHE A 173 4.38 -17.86 -11.92
C PHE A 173 5.32 -16.66 -11.93
N THR A 174 4.85 -15.50 -12.36
CA THR A 174 5.64 -14.26 -12.28
C THR A 174 4.98 -13.28 -11.32
N THR A 175 5.76 -12.33 -10.79
CA THR A 175 5.19 -11.27 -9.94
C THR A 175 4.71 -10.09 -10.75
N SER A 176 3.67 -9.42 -10.23
CA SER A 176 3.18 -8.16 -10.79
C SER A 176 4.28 -7.10 -10.91
N MET A 177 5.18 -7.00 -9.92
CA MET A 177 6.28 -6.02 -9.95
C MET A 177 7.24 -6.22 -11.13
N THR A 178 7.70 -7.45 -11.38
CA THR A 178 8.60 -7.72 -12.51
C THR A 178 7.91 -7.61 -13.86
N HIS A 179 6.62 -7.96 -13.94
CA HIS A 179 5.83 -7.76 -15.16
C HIS A 179 5.59 -6.27 -15.46
N GLN A 180 5.28 -5.45 -14.45
CA GLN A 180 5.17 -3.99 -14.59
C GLN A 180 6.47 -3.36 -15.11
N LEU A 181 7.63 -3.79 -14.60
CA LEU A 181 8.93 -3.33 -15.09
C LEU A 181 9.17 -3.71 -16.56
N HIS A 182 8.85 -4.94 -16.94
CA HIS A 182 8.93 -5.39 -18.34
C HIS A 182 8.00 -4.58 -19.26
N CYS A 183 6.75 -4.33 -18.83
CA CYS A 183 5.82 -3.48 -19.57
C CYS A 183 6.35 -2.05 -19.75
N LEU A 184 6.93 -1.47 -18.70
CA LEU A 184 7.54 -0.13 -18.79
C LEU A 184 8.73 -0.12 -19.75
N TYR A 185 9.61 -1.13 -19.68
CA TYR A 185 10.72 -1.28 -20.63
C TYR A 185 10.21 -1.31 -22.07
N ALA A 186 9.21 -2.14 -22.38
CA ALA A 186 8.64 -2.26 -23.71
C ALA A 186 8.08 -0.91 -24.22
N VAL A 187 7.39 -0.16 -23.36
CA VAL A 187 6.87 1.18 -23.71
C VAL A 187 8.00 2.16 -24.06
N VAL A 188 9.06 2.20 -23.25
CA VAL A 188 10.20 3.10 -23.50
C VAL A 188 10.98 2.66 -24.74
N ALA A 189 11.15 1.36 -24.96
CA ALA A 189 11.81 0.82 -26.14
C ALA A 189 11.07 1.18 -27.43
N VAL A 190 9.75 1.02 -27.46
CA VAL A 190 8.94 1.38 -28.64
C VAL A 190 8.95 2.89 -28.87
N TYR A 191 8.77 3.72 -27.83
CA TYR A 191 8.87 5.18 -27.96
C TYR A 191 10.25 5.59 -28.50
N SER A 192 11.32 5.01 -27.97
CA SER A 192 12.69 5.30 -28.39
C SER A 192 12.94 4.89 -29.84
N GLY A 193 12.43 3.73 -30.25
CA GLY A 193 12.59 3.27 -31.63
C GLY A 193 11.81 4.11 -32.64
N LEU A 194 10.59 4.52 -32.30
CA LEU A 194 9.78 5.43 -33.14
C LEU A 194 10.46 6.79 -33.35
N THR A 195 11.07 7.34 -32.30
CA THR A 195 11.65 8.70 -32.33
C THR A 195 13.09 8.74 -32.84
N SER A 196 13.81 7.62 -32.80
CA SER A 196 15.19 7.50 -33.28
C SER A 196 15.33 6.73 -34.59
N ASN A 197 14.21 6.32 -35.20
CA ASN A 197 14.16 5.54 -36.43
C ASN A 197 14.90 4.18 -36.33
N HIS A 198 14.89 3.56 -35.15
CA HIS A 198 15.32 2.17 -34.97
C HIS A 198 14.24 1.20 -35.43
N THR A 199 14.66 0.03 -35.90
CA THR A 199 13.74 -1.05 -36.26
C THR A 199 13.03 -1.57 -35.02
N LEU A 200 11.70 -1.65 -35.09
CA LEU A 200 10.85 -2.18 -34.03
C LEU A 200 10.51 -3.64 -34.30
N GLU A 201 10.21 -4.38 -33.24
CA GLU A 201 9.65 -5.72 -33.33
C GLU A 201 8.27 -5.70 -34.00
N GLU A 202 7.89 -6.80 -34.65
CA GLU A 202 6.64 -6.86 -35.42
C GLU A 202 5.39 -6.64 -34.55
N ASP A 203 5.46 -7.06 -33.28
CA ASP A 203 4.36 -7.01 -32.32
C ASP A 203 4.35 -5.74 -31.44
N HIS A 204 5.24 -4.77 -31.70
CA HIS A 204 5.37 -3.55 -30.89
C HIS A 204 4.03 -2.84 -30.63
N HIS A 205 3.12 -2.82 -31.62
CA HIS A 205 1.80 -2.20 -31.46
C HIS A 205 0.94 -2.95 -30.44
N TRP A 206 0.93 -4.28 -30.46
CA TRP A 206 0.20 -5.09 -29.51
C TRP A 206 0.76 -4.92 -28.10
N HIS A 207 2.09 -4.98 -27.96
CA HIS A 207 2.78 -4.76 -26.69
C HIS A 207 2.42 -3.40 -26.09
N MET A 208 2.41 -2.32 -26.90
CA MET A 208 2.03 -0.98 -26.43
C MET A 208 0.61 -0.93 -25.86
N ILE A 209 -0.38 -1.43 -26.60
CA ILE A 209 -1.78 -1.38 -26.15
C ILE A 209 -2.00 -2.22 -24.89
N HIS A 210 -1.37 -3.40 -24.82
CA HIS A 210 -1.40 -4.26 -23.63
C HIS A 210 -0.75 -3.57 -22.43
N CYS A 211 0.47 -3.07 -22.60
CA CYS A 211 1.24 -2.46 -21.52
C CYS A 211 0.59 -1.17 -21.00
N PHE A 212 -0.01 -0.34 -21.87
CA PHE A 212 -0.73 0.84 -21.41
C PHE A 212 -1.91 0.50 -20.50
N ASP A 213 -2.73 -0.47 -20.89
CA ASP A 213 -3.86 -0.86 -20.04
C ASP A 213 -3.41 -1.56 -18.76
N TYR A 214 -2.39 -2.42 -18.84
CA TYR A 214 -1.83 -3.09 -17.67
C TYR A 214 -1.23 -2.09 -16.67
N MET A 215 -0.41 -1.13 -17.12
CA MET A 215 0.18 -0.10 -16.27
C MET A 215 -0.88 0.81 -15.65
N ARG A 216 -1.94 1.17 -16.38
CA ARG A 216 -3.08 1.91 -15.83
C ARG A 216 -3.73 1.14 -14.68
N GLN A 217 -3.95 -0.17 -14.84
CA GLN A 217 -4.52 -1.00 -13.78
C GLN A 217 -3.58 -1.14 -12.58
N ALA A 218 -2.27 -1.29 -12.82
CA ALA A 218 -1.26 -1.34 -11.76
C ALA A 218 -1.25 -0.07 -10.91
N ILE A 219 -1.29 1.11 -11.53
CA ILE A 219 -1.33 2.41 -10.84
C ILE A 219 -2.59 2.54 -9.99
N LEU A 220 -3.76 2.17 -10.54
CA LEU A 220 -5.03 2.22 -9.79
C LEU A 220 -5.08 1.20 -8.66
N CYS A 221 -4.42 0.05 -8.82
CA CYS A 221 -4.34 -0.98 -7.79
C CYS A 221 -3.40 -0.57 -6.65
N SER A 222 -2.24 0.01 -6.96
CA SER A 222 -1.31 0.51 -5.95
C SER A 222 -1.86 1.74 -5.23
N ALA A 223 -2.62 2.58 -5.94
CA ALA A 223 -3.28 3.78 -5.43
C ALA A 223 -2.38 4.57 -4.47
N ASP A 224 -1.18 4.91 -4.93
CA ASP A 224 -0.21 5.63 -4.08
C ASP A 224 -0.76 7.03 -3.75
N MET A 225 -1.01 7.26 -2.46
CA MET A 225 -1.61 8.49 -1.93
C MET A 225 -0.56 9.49 -1.42
N ALA A 226 0.71 9.31 -1.77
CA ALA A 226 1.75 10.29 -1.48
C ALA A 226 1.36 11.68 -2.03
N LEU A 227 1.52 12.72 -1.20
CA LEU A 227 1.29 14.09 -1.64
C LEU A 227 2.47 14.56 -2.50
N GLU A 228 2.16 15.14 -3.66
CA GLU A 228 3.16 15.69 -4.57
C GLU A 228 3.22 17.21 -4.54
N GLY A 229 4.44 17.74 -4.60
CA GLY A 229 4.75 19.16 -4.47
C GLY A 229 4.86 19.90 -5.81
N LEU A 230 5.35 21.14 -5.75
CA LEU A 230 5.66 21.95 -6.93
C LEU A 230 6.70 21.24 -7.81
N GLU A 231 6.54 21.36 -9.12
CA GLU A 231 7.53 20.87 -10.09
C GLU A 231 8.94 21.40 -9.80
N THR A 232 9.94 20.61 -10.16
CA THR A 232 11.36 20.94 -10.07
C THR A 232 12.09 20.79 -11.41
N THR A 233 11.45 20.17 -12.39
CA THR A 233 12.06 19.76 -13.67
C THR A 233 11.32 20.29 -14.90
N PHE A 234 10.19 20.99 -14.75
CA PHE A 234 9.45 21.50 -15.91
C PHE A 234 10.19 22.69 -16.52
N PRO A 235 10.43 22.72 -17.85
CA PRO A 235 11.18 23.80 -18.49
C PRO A 235 10.53 25.19 -18.36
N ASP A 236 9.20 25.23 -18.25
CA ASP A 236 8.40 26.45 -18.21
C ASP A 236 8.01 26.89 -16.79
N HIS A 237 8.35 26.09 -15.77
CA HIS A 237 8.00 26.31 -14.37
C HIS A 237 6.54 26.73 -14.15
N ASN A 238 5.62 26.06 -14.82
CA ASN A 238 4.21 26.48 -14.90
C ASN A 238 3.40 26.34 -13.59
N GLY A 239 4.03 25.94 -12.49
CA GLY A 239 3.35 25.74 -11.22
C GLY A 239 2.66 24.38 -11.05
N GLY A 240 2.89 23.44 -11.97
CA GLY A 240 2.42 22.06 -11.89
C GLY A 240 3.16 21.21 -10.85
N SER A 241 2.95 19.90 -10.90
CA SER A 241 3.64 18.91 -10.06
C SER A 241 4.32 17.87 -10.96
N ASP A 242 5.55 17.48 -10.61
CA ASP A 242 6.34 16.46 -11.30
C ASP A 242 6.76 15.28 -10.40
N GLY A 243 6.30 15.27 -9.15
CA GLY A 243 6.44 14.16 -8.21
C GLY A 243 7.83 13.92 -7.59
N TRP A 244 8.89 14.63 -7.99
CA TRP A 244 10.27 14.27 -7.59
C TRP A 244 10.66 14.60 -6.14
N ASP A 245 9.95 15.47 -5.42
CA ASP A 245 10.24 15.80 -4.01
C ASP A 245 9.35 15.04 -3.00
N SER A 246 8.48 14.18 -3.52
CA SER A 246 7.49 13.45 -2.74
C SER A 246 8.09 12.28 -1.96
N LYS A 247 7.52 11.97 -0.80
CA LYS A 247 7.91 10.80 0.01
C LYS A 247 6.90 9.68 -0.18
N HIS A 248 7.41 8.51 -0.55
CA HIS A 248 6.63 7.32 -0.81
C HIS A 248 6.99 6.22 0.19
N VAL A 249 6.00 5.40 0.55
CA VAL A 249 6.23 4.18 1.34
C VAL A 249 6.23 3.01 0.37
N CYS A 250 7.40 2.42 0.14
CA CYS A 250 7.58 1.33 -0.82
C CYS A 250 8.04 0.07 -0.11
N LYS A 251 7.83 -1.10 -0.70
CA LYS A 251 8.57 -2.32 -0.31
C LYS A 251 10.06 -2.08 -0.53
N ASP A 252 10.91 -2.59 0.37
CA ASP A 252 12.37 -2.51 0.18
C ASP A 252 12.75 -3.31 -1.07
N PRO A 253 13.22 -2.66 -2.15
CA PRO A 253 13.49 -3.31 -3.42
C PRO A 253 14.62 -4.35 -3.31
N ARG A 254 15.56 -4.17 -2.38
CA ARG A 254 16.59 -5.20 -2.12
C ARG A 254 15.96 -6.46 -1.54
N LYS A 255 15.03 -6.32 -0.60
CA LYS A 255 14.37 -7.45 0.05
C LYS A 255 13.40 -8.16 -0.90
N VAL A 256 12.72 -7.41 -1.76
CA VAL A 256 11.95 -7.97 -2.87
C VAL A 256 12.87 -8.79 -3.78
N ARG A 257 13.99 -8.21 -4.23
CA ARG A 257 14.97 -8.90 -5.09
C ARG A 257 15.50 -10.19 -4.45
N GLU A 258 16.00 -10.11 -3.22
CA GLU A 258 16.51 -11.25 -2.45
C GLU A 258 15.46 -12.39 -2.39
N ARG A 259 14.18 -12.03 -2.17
CA ARG A 259 13.08 -13.01 -2.18
C ARG A 259 12.89 -13.62 -3.56
N LEU A 260 12.72 -12.82 -4.60
CA LEU A 260 12.45 -13.33 -5.95
C LEU A 260 13.56 -14.24 -6.45
N GLU A 261 14.82 -13.89 -6.21
CA GLU A 261 15.97 -14.72 -6.58
C GLU A 261 16.01 -16.03 -5.77
N SER A 262 15.56 -16.04 -4.50
CA SER A 262 15.57 -17.25 -3.66
C SER A 262 14.62 -18.36 -4.14
N VAL A 263 13.59 -18.02 -4.92
CA VAL A 263 12.57 -18.95 -5.42
C VAL A 263 12.44 -18.93 -6.94
N ARG A 264 13.45 -18.40 -7.62
CA ARG A 264 13.48 -18.30 -9.08
C ARG A 264 13.40 -19.66 -9.76
N ALA A 265 12.76 -19.68 -10.93
CA ALA A 265 12.57 -20.89 -11.72
C ALA A 265 13.74 -21.21 -12.67
N TYR A 266 14.63 -20.25 -12.90
CA TYR A 266 15.78 -20.27 -13.83
C TYR A 266 16.72 -19.07 -13.54
N ASP A 267 17.81 -18.94 -14.31
CA ASP A 267 18.94 -18.05 -14.00
C ASP A 267 19.17 -16.90 -15.01
N ASP A 268 18.25 -16.63 -15.95
CA ASP A 268 18.45 -15.52 -16.91
C ASP A 268 18.14 -14.15 -16.28
N GLN A 269 18.66 -13.09 -16.88
CA GLN A 269 18.47 -11.71 -16.41
C GLN A 269 18.46 -10.71 -17.58
N GLU A 270 17.71 -11.04 -18.64
CA GLU A 270 17.59 -10.20 -19.84
C GLU A 270 16.15 -9.76 -20.01
N ILE A 271 15.87 -8.45 -19.88
CA ILE A 271 14.50 -7.91 -19.97
C ILE A 271 13.97 -7.85 -21.42
N PHE A 272 14.86 -8.03 -22.39
CA PHE A 272 14.68 -7.84 -23.83
C PHE A 272 15.02 -9.09 -24.62
#